data_AF-A0A5E6NQH6-F1
#
_entry.id   AF-A0A5E6NQH6-F1
#
_cell.length_a   1.000
_cell.length_b   1.000
_cell.length_c   1.000
_cell.angle_alpha   90.00
_cell.angle_beta   90.00
_cell.angle_gamma   90.00
#
_symmetry.space_group_name_H-M   'P 1'
#
loop_
_entity.id
_entity.type
_entity.pdbx_description
1 polymer ?
#
loop_
_entity_poly.entity_id
_entity_poly.type
_entity_poly.pdbx_seq_one_letter_code
_entity_poly.pdbx_strand_id
1 'polypeptide(L)'
;MRYLNKIVFINSASVKYAEIGLDGNVHLIGTQGVGKSTLLRAILFFYNANKSKLGISREKKRFDEYYFEYQNSYIIYEIVKDNIPFCVLAYKVNGKAAFRFFNSEYQKKFFIDENSRAFENWEKTRDALGKAIYYTKIISNYEEYRKIIYGDNKGLKSEFRKYALIESKQYQNIPRTIQNVLLNSNLEAKFIKDTIINSISEDEFTIDVSNYSKNHLRDFETQIKDIRIWFKKNKKGEIVVRNQADKIIDNYRILNFLKKEKKGLAINLSSRINYIEREKSQLSTNHSIENSKLEELFQKKENLKGIHLKREQKLISKIDYINKKLTEAENKQTEFESQNIKLLIEKVAKKESLINKQSAKIDEKNLLTSQFAEISQKYKALITQTKNQEKEFANERNAEINRYESEFGDRKSEIFESYNKSIQEIRKANQELEEKANNEIDSFIDKENSFKRDKAELKHKTFYDAEIKGCEDEKTQLNSKIQKSNTLILNSNNEKKFLGKKLEFEEKEIVDNAESKVENEQINQKKHSTEIRDIEQKLDKASLLFMVG
;
A
#
# COMPACT_ATOMS: atom_id res chain seq x y z
N MET A 1 -43.70 94.62 16.52
CA MET A 1 -44.50 95.57 17.35
C MET A 1 -44.65 94.96 18.74
N ARG A 2 -44.64 95.78 19.81
CA ARG A 2 -44.65 95.32 21.20
C ARG A 2 -45.81 95.97 21.95
N TYR A 3 -46.80 95.20 22.39
CA TYR A 3 -47.99 95.76 23.03
C TYR A 3 -48.69 94.73 23.93
N LEU A 4 -49.48 95.23 24.88
CA LEU A 4 -50.40 94.43 25.69
C LEU A 4 -51.62 94.10 24.81
N ASN A 5 -51.75 92.84 24.40
CA ASN A 5 -52.77 92.39 23.47
C ASN A 5 -54.13 92.19 24.14
N LYS A 6 -54.13 91.63 25.36
CA LYS A 6 -55.36 91.22 26.03
C LYS A 6 -55.17 91.14 27.53
N ILE A 7 -56.26 91.36 28.27
CA ILE A 7 -56.33 91.11 29.70
C ILE A 7 -57.50 90.19 30.01
N VAL A 8 -57.27 89.21 30.89
CA VAL A 8 -58.27 88.21 31.27
C VAL A 8 -58.44 88.21 32.78
N PHE A 9 -59.68 88.31 33.24
CA PHE A 9 -60.08 88.18 34.64
C PHE A 9 -60.74 86.83 34.85
N ILE A 10 -60.29 86.09 35.86
CA ILE A 10 -60.89 84.84 36.30
C ILE A 10 -61.13 84.94 37.80
N ASN A 11 -62.39 84.83 38.23
CA ASN A 11 -62.82 85.05 39.62
C ASN A 11 -62.18 86.30 40.26
N SER A 12 -62.07 87.39 39.50
CA SER A 12 -61.33 88.59 39.87
C SER A 12 -62.22 89.82 39.73
N ALA A 13 -62.11 90.77 40.67
CA ALA A 13 -62.82 92.04 40.64
C ALA A 13 -64.35 91.92 40.48
N SER A 14 -64.96 90.94 41.16
CA SER A 14 -66.38 90.60 41.10
C SER A 14 -66.87 90.00 39.77
N VAL A 15 -65.96 89.59 38.88
CA VAL A 15 -66.28 88.94 37.61
C VAL A 15 -65.77 87.51 37.61
N LYS A 16 -66.63 86.54 37.22
CA LYS A 16 -66.26 85.12 37.12
C LYS A 16 -65.28 84.85 35.98
N TYR A 17 -65.58 85.41 34.80
CA TYR A 17 -64.73 85.34 33.62
C TYR A 17 -64.95 86.57 32.75
N ALA A 18 -63.89 87.26 32.37
CA ALA A 18 -63.94 88.29 31.33
C ALA A 18 -62.63 88.32 30.55
N GLU A 19 -62.74 88.46 29.24
CA GLU A 19 -61.63 88.52 28.30
C GLU A 19 -61.76 89.81 27.50
N ILE A 20 -60.75 90.67 27.55
CA ILE A 20 -60.82 92.02 27.01
C ILE A 20 -59.61 92.26 26.11
N GLY A 21 -59.86 92.48 24.82
CA GLY A 21 -58.83 92.88 23.84
C GLY A 21 -58.36 94.31 24.10
N LEU A 22 -57.05 94.49 24.05
CA LEU A 22 -56.33 95.76 24.24
C LEU A 22 -55.46 96.11 23.03
N ASP A 23 -55.65 95.39 21.92
CA ASP A 23 -54.98 95.62 20.65
C ASP A 23 -55.54 96.86 19.93
N GLY A 24 -54.73 97.90 19.85
CA GLY A 24 -55.05 99.13 19.11
C GLY A 24 -55.70 100.23 19.95
N ASN A 25 -56.56 101.03 19.30
CA ASN A 25 -57.18 102.22 19.89
C ASN A 25 -58.45 101.88 20.67
N VAL A 26 -58.31 101.27 21.85
CA VAL A 26 -59.45 100.85 22.67
C VAL A 26 -60.09 102.03 23.40
N HIS A 27 -61.40 102.18 23.27
CA HIS A 27 -62.19 103.20 23.98
C HIS A 27 -63.16 102.54 24.96
N LEU A 28 -63.08 102.92 26.25
CA LEU A 28 -63.88 102.34 27.31
C LEU A 28 -65.18 103.14 27.55
N ILE A 29 -66.29 102.69 26.96
CA ILE A 29 -67.63 103.27 27.13
C ILE A 29 -68.45 102.46 28.15
N GLY A 30 -69.32 103.11 28.92
CA GLY A 30 -70.23 102.44 29.85
C GLY A 30 -70.79 103.39 30.91
N THR A 31 -71.85 102.98 31.62
CA THR A 31 -72.42 103.75 32.74
C THR A 31 -71.50 103.75 33.97
N GLN A 32 -71.81 104.57 34.97
CA GLN A 32 -71.02 104.61 36.20
C GLN A 32 -71.15 103.27 36.96
N GLY A 33 -70.04 102.71 37.44
CA GLY A 33 -70.03 101.48 38.25
C GLY A 33 -69.84 100.16 37.50
N VAL A 34 -69.86 100.15 36.15
CA VAL A 34 -69.76 98.92 35.34
C VAL A 34 -68.36 98.30 35.24
N GLY A 35 -67.36 98.83 35.95
CA GLY A 35 -66.01 98.28 35.96
C GLY A 35 -64.98 98.94 35.03
N LYS A 36 -65.28 100.09 34.42
CA LYS A 36 -64.28 100.85 33.62
C LYS A 36 -63.00 101.18 34.41
N SER A 37 -63.16 101.71 35.63
CA SER A 37 -62.02 101.98 36.52
C SER A 37 -61.35 100.70 37.01
N THR A 38 -62.07 99.57 37.05
CA THR A 38 -61.52 98.26 37.42
C THR A 38 -60.52 97.78 36.36
N LEU A 39 -60.87 97.89 35.08
CA LEU A 39 -59.97 97.56 33.99
C LEU A 39 -58.74 98.49 33.95
N LEU A 40 -58.97 99.81 34.03
CA LEU A 40 -57.90 100.81 33.99
C LEU A 40 -56.87 100.61 35.11
N ARG A 41 -57.33 100.29 36.33
CA ARG A 41 -56.44 99.98 37.47
C ARG A 41 -55.67 98.68 37.29
N ALA A 42 -56.24 97.66 36.64
CA ALA A 42 -55.52 96.43 36.34
C ALA A 42 -54.41 96.67 35.30
N ILE A 43 -54.69 97.46 34.26
CA ILE A 43 -53.67 97.90 33.28
C ILE A 43 -52.57 98.71 33.97
N LEU A 44 -52.93 99.64 34.86
CA LEU A 44 -51.96 100.40 35.66
C LEU A 44 -51.10 99.49 36.54
N PHE A 45 -51.70 98.48 37.16
CA PHE A 45 -50.97 97.52 37.98
C PHE A 45 -49.97 96.71 37.16
N PHE A 46 -50.30 96.35 35.92
CA PHE A 46 -49.37 95.71 34.99
C PHE A 46 -48.13 96.58 34.70
N TYR A 47 -48.28 97.87 34.45
CA TYR A 47 -47.14 98.75 34.13
C TYR A 47 -46.36 99.23 35.36
N ASN A 48 -47.02 99.41 36.51
CA ASN A 48 -46.41 100.02 37.69
C ASN A 48 -45.97 98.98 38.74
N ALA A 49 -46.69 97.86 38.83
CA ALA A 49 -46.58 96.89 39.94
C ALA A 49 -46.50 97.60 41.31
N ASN A 50 -47.39 98.57 41.53
CA ASN A 50 -47.45 99.32 42.78
C ASN A 50 -48.92 99.50 43.17
N LYS A 51 -49.25 99.13 44.41
CA LYS A 51 -50.62 99.12 44.93
C LYS A 51 -51.04 100.46 45.55
N SER A 52 -50.08 101.24 46.05
CA SER A 52 -50.35 102.47 46.81
C SER A 52 -50.74 103.65 45.92
N LYS A 53 -50.44 103.57 44.61
CA LYS A 53 -50.65 104.67 43.67
C LYS A 53 -51.56 104.29 42.49
N LEU A 54 -52.63 103.55 42.77
CA LEU A 54 -53.64 103.12 41.78
C LEU A 54 -54.93 103.97 41.80
N GLY A 55 -54.93 105.11 42.51
CA GLY A 55 -56.11 105.98 42.62
C GLY A 55 -57.30 105.30 43.32
N ILE A 56 -57.03 104.44 44.31
CA ILE A 56 -58.04 103.79 45.16
C ILE A 56 -58.23 104.67 46.41
N SER A 57 -59.45 105.11 46.67
CA SER A 57 -59.78 105.85 47.90
C SER A 57 -59.56 104.96 49.14
N ARG A 58 -59.17 105.55 50.27
CA ARG A 58 -58.89 104.83 51.53
C ARG A 58 -60.10 104.05 52.06
N GLU A 59 -61.31 104.42 51.65
CA GLU A 59 -62.59 103.80 52.06
C GLU A 59 -62.92 102.51 51.29
N LYS A 60 -62.20 102.18 50.21
CA LYS A 60 -62.47 101.01 49.36
C LYS A 60 -61.57 99.83 49.74
N LYS A 61 -62.04 98.59 49.44
CA LYS A 61 -61.24 97.35 49.57
C LYS A 61 -59.85 97.54 48.94
N ARG A 62 -58.82 96.95 49.57
CA ARG A 62 -57.45 97.03 49.05
C ARG A 62 -57.35 96.29 47.71
N PHE A 63 -56.35 96.62 46.90
CA PHE A 63 -56.17 96.00 45.57
C PHE A 63 -56.14 94.46 45.64
N ASP A 64 -55.40 93.88 46.59
CA ASP A 64 -55.33 92.43 46.76
C ASP A 64 -56.68 91.81 47.14
N GLU A 65 -57.44 92.46 48.01
CA GLU A 65 -58.74 91.96 48.49
C GLU A 65 -59.82 92.04 47.41
N TYR A 66 -59.74 93.06 46.54
CA TYR A 66 -60.73 93.29 45.49
C TYR A 66 -60.45 92.46 44.22
N TYR A 67 -59.21 92.42 43.76
CA TYR A 67 -58.83 91.68 42.55
C TYR A 67 -58.49 90.22 42.82
N PHE A 68 -58.04 89.89 44.02
CA PHE A 68 -57.62 88.55 44.40
C PHE A 68 -58.34 88.09 45.68
N GLU A 69 -59.67 88.12 45.64
CA GLU A 69 -60.53 87.71 46.75
C GLU A 69 -60.28 86.25 47.12
N TYR A 70 -60.23 85.36 46.12
CA TYR A 70 -60.05 83.92 46.27
C TYR A 70 -58.65 83.45 45.85
N GLN A 71 -58.27 82.22 46.20
CA GLN A 71 -56.99 81.62 45.77
C GLN A 71 -56.96 81.31 44.27
N ASN A 72 -58.13 81.06 43.68
CA ASN A 72 -58.33 80.86 42.24
C ASN A 72 -58.70 82.16 41.51
N SER A 73 -58.41 83.32 42.10
CA SER A 73 -58.50 84.61 41.41
C SER A 73 -57.25 84.84 40.57
N TYR A 74 -57.42 85.00 39.27
CA TYR A 74 -56.33 85.23 38.32
C TYR A 74 -56.58 86.48 37.48
N ILE A 75 -55.50 87.22 37.23
CA ILE A 75 -55.44 88.20 36.13
C ILE A 75 -54.33 87.76 35.19
N ILE A 76 -54.65 87.58 33.92
CA ILE A 76 -53.68 87.22 32.90
C ILE A 76 -53.53 88.40 31.94
N TYR A 77 -52.29 88.81 31.71
CA TYR A 77 -51.93 89.81 30.71
C TYR A 77 -51.24 89.09 29.57
N GLU A 78 -51.79 89.15 28.36
CA GLU A 78 -51.17 88.60 27.16
C GLU A 78 -50.47 89.72 26.41
N ILE A 79 -49.19 89.53 26.10
CA ILE A 79 -48.32 90.51 25.44
C ILE A 79 -47.81 89.90 24.14
N VAL A 80 -47.86 90.67 23.06
CA VAL A 80 -47.24 90.29 21.78
C VAL A 80 -45.96 91.07 21.63
N LYS A 81 -44.83 90.36 21.57
CA LYS A 81 -43.51 90.93 21.29
C LYS A 81 -42.99 90.35 19.98
N ASP A 82 -42.85 91.21 18.98
CA ASP A 82 -42.28 90.83 17.68
C ASP A 82 -43.00 89.60 17.08
N ASN A 83 -44.35 89.63 17.15
CA ASN A 83 -45.29 88.57 16.74
C ASN A 83 -45.23 87.27 17.56
N ILE A 84 -44.53 87.25 18.69
CA ILE A 84 -44.48 86.11 19.62
C ILE A 84 -45.28 86.48 20.88
N PRO A 85 -46.39 85.77 21.18
CA PRO A 85 -47.17 86.01 22.38
C PRO A 85 -46.51 85.37 23.62
N PHE A 86 -46.59 86.06 24.74
CA PHE A 86 -46.33 85.49 26.06
C PHE A 86 -47.31 86.08 27.07
N CYS A 87 -47.49 85.40 28.19
CA CYS A 87 -48.43 85.82 29.21
C CYS A 87 -47.75 86.10 30.55
N VAL A 88 -48.33 87.05 31.29
CA VAL A 88 -48.04 87.34 32.69
C VAL A 88 -49.27 86.97 33.51
N LEU A 89 -49.11 85.96 34.35
CA LEU A 89 -50.08 85.60 35.37
C LEU A 89 -49.84 86.41 36.64
N ALA A 90 -50.85 87.15 37.09
CA ALA A 90 -50.92 87.70 38.43
C ALA A 90 -51.93 86.90 39.27
N TYR A 91 -51.50 86.48 40.46
CA TYR A 91 -52.31 85.65 41.36
C TYR A 91 -51.89 85.84 42.82
N LYS A 92 -52.73 85.38 43.74
CA LYS A 92 -52.50 85.52 45.19
C LYS A 92 -51.50 84.48 45.68
N VAL A 93 -50.43 84.94 46.33
CA VAL A 93 -49.49 84.07 47.06
C VAL A 93 -49.22 84.70 48.42
N ASN A 94 -49.46 83.95 49.49
CA ASN A 94 -49.27 84.41 50.88
C ASN A 94 -49.95 85.78 51.14
N GLY A 95 -51.16 85.97 50.60
CA GLY A 95 -51.96 87.18 50.79
C GLY A 95 -51.55 88.39 49.94
N LYS A 96 -50.57 88.27 49.04
CA LYS A 96 -50.13 89.35 48.14
C LYS A 96 -50.17 88.88 46.68
N ALA A 97 -50.52 89.79 45.76
CA ALA A 97 -50.34 89.57 44.34
C ALA A 97 -48.86 89.30 43.99
N ALA A 98 -48.60 88.20 43.29
CA ALA A 98 -47.31 87.82 42.74
C ALA A 98 -47.45 87.46 41.25
N PHE A 99 -46.32 87.42 40.55
CA PHE A 99 -46.30 87.24 39.09
C PHE A 99 -45.60 85.95 38.65
N ARG A 100 -46.02 85.39 37.52
CA ARG A 100 -45.31 84.37 36.74
C ARG A 100 -45.43 84.68 35.25
N PHE A 101 -44.39 84.39 34.50
CA PHE A 101 -44.40 84.51 33.04
C PHE A 101 -44.45 83.13 32.41
N PHE A 102 -45.13 82.98 31.27
CA PHE A 102 -45.11 81.74 30.50
C PHE A 102 -45.15 82.01 28.98
N ASN A 103 -44.50 81.13 28.22
CA ASN A 103 -44.32 81.28 26.76
C ASN A 103 -45.51 80.69 26.00
N SER A 104 -46.69 81.28 26.16
CA SER A 104 -47.86 80.92 25.37
C SER A 104 -48.81 82.11 25.28
N GLU A 105 -49.66 82.09 24.26
CA GLU A 105 -50.89 82.87 24.26
C GLU A 105 -51.85 82.39 25.35
N TYR A 106 -52.80 83.22 25.73
CA TYR A 106 -53.83 82.83 26.66
C TYR A 106 -54.78 81.82 26.01
N GLN A 107 -54.90 80.65 26.62
CA GLN A 107 -55.93 79.67 26.27
C GLN A 107 -56.75 79.35 27.51
N LYS A 108 -58.08 79.44 27.38
CA LYS A 108 -59.03 79.25 28.49
C LYS A 108 -58.83 77.93 29.25
N LYS A 109 -58.49 76.86 28.53
CA LYS A 109 -58.21 75.51 29.06
C LYS A 109 -57.06 75.45 30.08
N PHE A 110 -56.17 76.44 30.11
CA PHE A 110 -55.06 76.47 31.06
C PHE A 110 -55.49 76.89 32.47
N PHE A 111 -56.68 77.48 32.62
CA PHE A 111 -57.12 78.05 33.90
C PHE A 111 -58.54 77.64 34.31
N ILE A 112 -59.32 77.08 33.38
CA ILE A 112 -60.73 76.73 33.58
C ILE A 112 -60.95 75.30 33.09
N ASP A 113 -61.64 74.51 33.89
CA ASP A 113 -62.01 73.13 33.57
C ASP A 113 -63.17 73.04 32.57
N GLU A 114 -63.50 71.82 32.14
CA GLU A 114 -64.60 71.55 31.21
C GLU A 114 -65.99 71.95 31.78
N ASN A 115 -66.11 72.03 33.11
CA ASN A 115 -67.32 72.46 33.82
C ASN A 115 -67.38 73.98 34.03
N SER A 116 -66.52 74.75 33.35
CA SER A 116 -66.42 76.21 33.48
C SER A 116 -66.06 76.71 34.90
N ARG A 117 -65.38 75.88 35.69
CA ARG A 117 -64.85 76.25 37.01
C ARG A 117 -63.37 76.59 36.90
N ALA A 118 -62.96 77.70 37.51
CA ALA A 118 -61.56 78.08 37.59
C ALA A 118 -60.77 77.10 38.45
N PHE A 119 -59.56 76.74 38.02
CA PHE A 119 -58.66 75.87 38.77
C PHE A 119 -58.39 76.44 40.16
N GLU A 120 -58.51 75.57 41.18
CA GLU A 120 -58.47 75.97 42.60
C GLU A 120 -57.13 76.58 43.03
N ASN A 121 -56.05 76.20 42.36
CA ASN A 121 -54.69 76.61 42.69
C ASN A 121 -53.77 76.61 41.47
N TRP A 122 -52.56 77.13 41.68
CA TRP A 122 -51.52 77.18 40.66
C TRP A 122 -51.07 75.77 40.23
N GLU A 123 -51.12 74.77 41.12
CA GLU A 123 -50.71 73.40 40.80
C GLU A 123 -51.55 72.80 39.67
N LYS A 124 -52.87 72.95 39.71
CA LYS A 124 -53.76 72.52 38.61
C LYS A 124 -53.50 73.28 37.31
N THR A 125 -53.23 74.59 37.41
CA THR A 125 -52.84 75.43 36.26
C THR A 125 -51.52 74.95 35.64
N ARG A 126 -50.52 74.64 36.48
CA ARG A 126 -49.23 74.09 36.07
C ARG A 126 -49.40 72.75 35.35
N ASP A 127 -50.25 71.88 35.87
CA ASP A 127 -50.49 70.57 35.27
C ASP A 127 -51.19 70.70 33.91
N ALA A 128 -52.11 71.67 33.76
CA ALA A 128 -52.76 71.99 32.48
C ALA A 128 -51.85 72.67 31.44
N LEU A 129 -50.87 73.47 31.87
CA LEU A 129 -49.82 74.00 30.98
C LEU A 129 -48.89 72.88 30.46
N GLY A 130 -48.73 71.80 31.25
CA GLY A 130 -47.92 70.65 30.90
C GLY A 130 -46.42 70.94 30.84
N LYS A 131 -45.65 70.00 30.25
CA LYS A 131 -44.19 70.14 30.07
C LYS A 131 -43.79 70.98 28.85
N ALA A 132 -44.72 71.21 27.92
CA ALA A 132 -44.45 71.90 26.65
C ALA A 132 -44.35 73.42 26.82
N ILE A 133 -45.11 74.00 27.75
CA ILE A 133 -45.14 75.45 27.97
C ILE A 133 -44.23 75.80 29.14
N TYR A 134 -43.12 76.46 28.84
CA TYR A 134 -42.22 76.96 29.87
C TYR A 134 -42.87 78.11 30.65
N TYR A 135 -42.77 78.05 31.99
CA TYR A 135 -43.15 79.10 32.92
C TYR A 135 -42.01 79.44 33.88
N THR A 136 -41.99 80.66 34.42
CA THR A 136 -40.92 81.13 35.32
C THR A 136 -41.15 80.76 36.79
N LYS A 137 -40.10 80.91 37.60
CA LYS A 137 -40.24 81.02 39.06
C LYS A 137 -41.23 82.15 39.43
N ILE A 138 -41.77 82.07 40.64
CA ILE A 138 -42.60 83.14 41.20
C ILE A 138 -41.78 84.43 41.37
N ILE A 139 -42.37 85.56 41.01
CA ILE A 139 -41.80 86.88 41.19
C ILE A 139 -42.71 87.63 42.17
N SER A 140 -42.28 87.66 43.43
CA SER A 140 -42.98 88.37 44.51
C SER A 140 -42.47 89.81 44.68
N ASN A 141 -41.29 90.14 44.16
CA ASN A 141 -40.72 91.48 44.22
C ASN A 141 -41.19 92.31 43.01
N TYR A 142 -41.87 93.42 43.29
CA TYR A 142 -42.37 94.32 42.25
C TYR A 142 -41.28 95.10 41.53
N GLU A 143 -40.13 95.34 42.17
CA GLU A 143 -38.97 95.91 41.48
C GLU A 143 -38.37 94.91 40.48
N GLU A 144 -38.23 93.63 40.86
CA GLU A 144 -37.79 92.57 39.94
C GLU A 144 -38.74 92.45 38.74
N TYR A 145 -40.05 92.45 38.99
CA TYR A 145 -41.06 92.48 37.93
C TYR A 145 -40.90 93.68 36.98
N ARG A 146 -40.73 94.91 37.51
CA ARG A 146 -40.53 96.10 36.67
C ARG A 146 -39.24 96.01 35.85
N LYS A 147 -38.13 95.55 36.44
CA LYS A 147 -36.87 95.34 35.69
C LYS A 147 -37.10 94.38 34.52
N ILE A 148 -37.89 93.32 34.70
CA ILE A 148 -38.21 92.35 33.64
C ILE A 148 -39.03 93.00 32.53
N ILE A 149 -40.12 93.70 32.85
CA ILE A 149 -41.01 94.34 31.86
C ILE A 149 -40.32 95.47 31.08
N TYR A 150 -39.44 96.25 31.72
CA TYR A 150 -38.73 97.38 31.09
C TYR A 150 -37.30 97.06 30.64
N GLY A 151 -36.86 95.81 30.74
CA GLY A 151 -35.60 95.35 30.14
C GLY A 151 -34.33 95.88 30.80
N ASP A 152 -34.37 96.21 32.10
CA ASP A 152 -33.16 96.56 32.86
C ASP A 152 -32.37 95.30 33.22
N ASN A 153 -31.40 94.98 32.37
CA ASN A 153 -30.61 93.76 32.45
C ASN A 153 -29.61 93.70 33.63
N LYS A 154 -29.48 94.76 34.44
CA LYS A 154 -28.58 94.77 35.59
C LYS A 154 -29.10 93.84 36.69
N GLY A 155 -28.41 92.72 36.89
CA GLY A 155 -28.72 91.74 37.96
C GLY A 155 -29.91 90.80 37.66
N LEU A 156 -30.51 90.87 36.46
CA LEU A 156 -31.52 89.90 36.01
C LEU A 156 -30.88 88.67 35.35
N LYS A 157 -31.47 87.50 35.59
CA LYS A 157 -31.09 86.26 34.88
C LYS A 157 -31.44 86.36 33.39
N SER A 158 -30.62 85.74 32.55
CA SER A 158 -30.79 85.76 31.08
C SER A 158 -32.17 85.25 30.63
N GLU A 159 -32.77 84.31 31.37
CA GLU A 159 -34.09 83.73 31.06
C GLU A 159 -35.24 84.75 31.00
N PHE A 160 -35.12 85.91 31.68
CA PHE A 160 -36.16 86.93 31.73
C PHE A 160 -36.11 87.96 30.61
N ARG A 161 -35.00 88.06 29.87
CA ARG A 161 -34.79 89.11 28.85
C ARG A 161 -35.83 89.10 27.74
N LYS A 162 -36.36 87.92 27.42
CA LYS A 162 -37.41 87.74 26.40
C LYS A 162 -38.74 88.41 26.77
N TYR A 163 -39.03 88.57 28.06
CA TYR A 163 -40.30 89.14 28.55
C TYR A 163 -40.31 90.68 28.64
N ALA A 164 -39.24 91.35 28.20
CA ALA A 164 -39.16 92.80 28.19
C ALA A 164 -40.02 93.41 27.07
N LEU A 165 -40.97 94.26 27.46
CA LEU A 165 -41.81 95.06 26.57
C LEU A 165 -41.01 96.25 25.99
N ILE A 166 -40.25 96.93 26.85
CA ILE A 166 -39.35 98.04 26.50
C ILE A 166 -37.94 97.64 26.94
N GLU A 167 -36.89 98.15 26.29
CA GLU A 167 -35.50 97.92 26.68
C GLU A 167 -34.87 99.27 27.05
N SER A 168 -34.99 99.68 28.33
CA SER A 168 -34.42 100.94 28.82
C SER A 168 -33.65 100.71 30.12
N LYS A 169 -32.40 101.21 30.17
CA LYS A 169 -31.56 101.14 31.39
C LYS A 169 -32.03 102.11 32.49
N GLN A 170 -32.85 103.10 32.15
CA GLN A 170 -33.32 104.15 33.07
C GLN A 170 -34.86 104.18 33.18
N TYR A 171 -35.50 103.01 33.26
CA TYR A 171 -36.96 102.92 33.24
C TYR A 171 -37.71 103.55 34.43
N GLN A 172 -37.04 104.02 35.48
CA GLN A 172 -37.68 104.42 36.76
C GLN A 172 -38.76 105.50 36.61
N ASN A 173 -38.62 106.37 35.60
CA ASN A 173 -39.56 107.45 35.34
C ASN A 173 -40.76 106.98 34.49
N ILE A 174 -40.61 105.92 33.68
CA ILE A 174 -41.65 105.42 32.76
C ILE A 174 -42.93 104.97 33.51
N PRO A 175 -42.88 104.12 34.56
CA PRO A 175 -44.07 103.77 35.33
C PRO A 175 -44.79 104.97 35.94
N ARG A 176 -44.04 105.98 36.41
CA ARG A 176 -44.62 107.19 37.01
C ARG A 176 -45.34 108.03 35.97
N THR A 177 -44.75 108.18 34.79
CA THR A 177 -45.38 108.86 33.65
C THR A 177 -46.67 108.16 33.23
N ILE A 178 -46.64 106.85 32.99
CA ILE A 178 -47.84 106.06 32.62
C ILE A 178 -48.93 106.22 33.68
N GLN A 179 -48.55 106.16 34.95
CA GLN A 179 -49.47 106.32 36.05
C GLN A 179 -50.14 107.70 36.07
N ASN A 180 -49.36 108.78 35.90
CA ASN A 180 -49.88 110.14 35.88
C ASN A 180 -50.79 110.37 34.67
N VAL A 181 -50.43 109.83 33.51
CA VAL A 181 -51.23 109.94 32.27
C VAL A 181 -52.58 109.25 32.41
N LEU A 182 -52.61 108.03 32.96
CA LEU A 182 -53.84 107.24 33.06
C LEU A 182 -54.76 107.64 34.23
N LEU A 183 -54.22 108.29 35.28
CA LEU A 183 -55.02 108.73 36.44
C LEU A 183 -55.51 110.17 36.34
N ASN A 184 -54.83 111.06 35.60
CA ASN A 184 -55.24 112.46 35.46
C ASN A 184 -56.23 112.60 34.30
N SER A 185 -57.40 113.18 34.57
CA SER A 185 -58.51 113.30 33.60
C SER A 185 -58.34 114.42 32.57
N ASN A 186 -57.45 115.39 32.81
CA ASN A 186 -57.31 116.60 31.97
C ASN A 186 -55.88 116.75 31.46
N LEU A 187 -55.46 115.88 30.54
CA LEU A 187 -54.14 116.00 29.92
C LEU A 187 -54.27 116.13 28.41
N GLU A 188 -53.72 117.21 27.87
CA GLU A 188 -53.55 117.40 26.44
C GLU A 188 -52.63 116.33 25.85
N ALA A 189 -52.95 115.82 24.67
CA ALA A 189 -52.18 114.77 24.00
C ALA A 189 -50.70 115.15 23.79
N LYS A 190 -50.39 116.44 23.65
CA LYS A 190 -49.03 116.98 23.53
C LYS A 190 -48.23 116.77 24.82
N PHE A 191 -48.80 117.14 25.96
CA PHE A 191 -48.16 116.97 27.27
C PHE A 191 -47.88 115.49 27.58
N ILE A 192 -48.79 114.59 27.20
CA ILE A 192 -48.60 113.14 27.35
C ILE A 192 -47.39 112.66 26.52
N LYS A 193 -47.29 113.09 25.25
CA LYS A 193 -46.16 112.74 24.39
C LYS A 193 -44.85 113.28 24.95
N ASP A 194 -44.80 114.56 25.32
CA ASP A 194 -43.60 115.21 25.85
C ASP A 194 -43.14 114.56 27.17
N THR A 195 -44.07 114.21 28.06
CA THR A 195 -43.74 113.53 29.32
C THR A 195 -43.21 112.12 29.08
N ILE A 196 -43.78 111.38 28.13
CA ILE A 196 -43.31 110.03 27.75
C ILE A 196 -41.91 110.12 27.12
N ILE A 197 -41.69 111.03 26.18
CA ILE A 197 -40.40 111.24 25.51
C ILE A 197 -39.32 111.61 26.52
N ASN A 198 -39.57 112.60 27.38
CA ASN A 198 -38.62 113.03 28.40
C ASN A 198 -38.32 111.95 29.45
N SER A 199 -39.25 111.01 29.68
CA SER A 199 -39.02 109.88 30.58
C SER A 199 -38.25 108.71 29.96
N ILE A 200 -38.09 108.70 28.63
CA ILE A 200 -37.41 107.65 27.85
C ILE A 200 -36.05 108.11 27.34
N SER A 201 -35.87 109.41 27.05
CA SER A 201 -34.59 109.96 26.58
C SER A 201 -33.45 109.67 27.55
N GLU A 202 -32.41 108.99 27.06
CA GLU A 202 -31.20 108.64 27.83
C GLU A 202 -30.25 109.82 28.06
N ASP A 203 -30.56 111.00 27.48
CA ASP A 203 -29.70 112.19 27.49
C ASP A 203 -30.29 113.33 28.32
N GLU A 204 -30.14 113.27 29.65
CA GLU A 204 -30.00 114.51 30.41
C GLU A 204 -28.58 115.05 30.15
N PHE A 205 -28.47 116.09 29.31
CA PHE A 205 -27.21 116.78 29.05
C PHE A 205 -26.74 117.50 30.32
N THR A 206 -26.08 116.79 31.24
CA THR A 206 -25.42 117.40 32.40
C THR A 206 -24.03 117.88 31.99
N ILE A 207 -23.86 119.20 31.82
CA ILE A 207 -22.52 119.78 31.70
C ILE A 207 -21.86 119.72 33.06
N ASP A 208 -20.94 118.77 33.24
CA ASP A 208 -20.10 118.70 34.43
C ASP A 208 -18.98 119.76 34.34
N VAL A 209 -19.31 120.98 34.77
CA VAL A 209 -18.38 122.13 34.81
C VAL A 209 -17.12 121.82 35.64
N SER A 210 -17.24 120.91 36.61
CA SER A 210 -16.13 120.52 37.47
C SER A 210 -15.13 119.60 36.76
N ASN A 211 -15.60 118.67 35.94
CA ASN A 211 -14.74 117.89 35.04
C ASN A 211 -14.08 118.78 33.97
N TYR A 212 -14.86 119.71 33.40
CA TYR A 212 -14.37 120.58 32.32
C TYR A 212 -13.21 121.48 32.78
N SER A 213 -13.34 122.10 33.94
CA SER A 213 -12.29 122.93 34.53
C SER A 213 -11.05 122.13 34.97
N LYS A 214 -11.24 120.96 35.61
CA LYS A 214 -10.12 120.19 36.17
C LYS A 214 -9.38 119.32 35.15
N ASN A 215 -10.06 118.82 34.13
CA ASN A 215 -9.45 117.89 33.16
C ASN A 215 -9.20 118.55 31.80
N HIS A 216 -10.14 119.36 31.29
CA HIS A 216 -10.01 119.92 29.93
C HIS A 216 -9.23 121.24 29.90
N LEU A 217 -9.33 122.08 30.95
CA LEU A 217 -8.60 123.36 31.02
C LEU A 217 -7.22 123.26 31.68
N ARG A 218 -6.92 122.18 32.42
CA ARG A 218 -5.64 122.02 33.14
C ARG A 218 -4.43 122.04 32.23
N ASP A 219 -4.55 121.36 31.08
CA ASP A 219 -3.45 121.23 30.13
C ASP A 219 -3.58 122.22 28.96
N PHE A 220 -4.58 123.13 29.00
CA PHE A 220 -4.90 124.02 27.89
C PHE A 220 -3.75 124.99 27.56
N GLU A 221 -3.09 125.53 28.59
CA GLU A 221 -1.92 126.40 28.40
C GLU A 221 -0.75 125.63 27.77
N THR A 222 -0.53 124.39 28.22
CA THR A 222 0.47 123.47 27.64
C THR A 222 0.13 123.16 26.18
N GLN A 223 -1.13 122.86 25.86
CA GLN A 223 -1.59 122.60 24.49
C GLN A 223 -1.39 123.81 23.58
N ILE A 224 -1.70 125.03 24.04
CA ILE A 224 -1.43 126.27 23.28
C ILE A 224 0.06 126.46 23.05
N LYS A 225 0.88 126.19 24.06
CA LYS A 225 2.35 126.26 23.95
C LYS A 225 2.88 125.24 22.94
N ASP A 226 2.37 124.01 22.95
CA ASP A 226 2.75 122.95 22.01
C ASP A 226 2.34 123.30 20.58
N ILE A 227 1.13 123.83 20.38
CA ILE A 227 0.68 124.36 19.08
C ILE A 227 1.63 125.47 18.61
N ARG A 228 2.03 126.40 19.49
CA ARG A 228 2.98 127.46 19.13
C ARG A 228 4.33 126.89 18.72
N ILE A 229 4.84 125.89 19.43
CA ILE A 229 6.09 125.19 19.09
C ILE A 229 5.97 124.46 17.74
N TRP A 230 4.82 123.85 17.46
CA TRP A 230 4.52 123.15 16.20
C TRP A 230 4.51 124.05 14.96
N PHE A 231 4.29 125.35 15.13
CA PHE A 231 4.33 126.35 14.05
C PHE A 231 5.58 127.26 14.09
N LYS A 232 6.46 127.10 15.09
CA LYS A 232 7.64 127.96 15.26
C LYS A 232 8.69 127.65 14.17
N LYS A 233 8.94 128.64 13.32
CA LYS A 233 9.98 128.60 12.28
C LYS A 233 11.34 129.03 12.86
N ASN A 234 12.41 128.39 12.41
CA ASN A 234 13.77 128.82 12.69
C ASN A 234 14.19 129.98 11.76
N LYS A 235 15.37 130.59 11.97
CA LYS A 235 15.92 131.68 11.13
C LYS A 235 16.00 131.33 9.63
N LYS A 236 15.99 130.04 9.27
CA LYS A 236 15.98 129.51 7.90
C LYS A 236 14.57 129.20 7.34
N GLY A 237 13.49 129.49 8.08
CA GLY A 237 12.11 129.24 7.66
C GLY A 237 11.58 127.82 7.92
N GLU A 238 12.42 126.89 8.36
CA GLU A 238 12.07 125.49 8.64
C GLU A 238 11.43 125.29 10.02
N ILE A 239 10.52 124.32 10.13
CA ILE A 239 9.89 123.91 11.39
C ILE A 239 10.54 122.62 11.90
N VAL A 240 11.50 122.74 12.80
CA VAL A 240 12.34 121.62 13.29
C VAL A 240 11.53 120.49 13.91
N VAL A 241 10.54 120.83 14.75
CA VAL A 241 9.71 119.84 15.47
C VAL A 241 8.84 119.04 14.51
N ARG A 242 8.28 119.66 13.47
CA ARG A 242 7.49 118.97 12.45
C ARG A 242 8.35 118.02 11.63
N ASN A 243 9.52 118.48 11.19
CA ASN A 243 10.47 117.63 10.46
C ASN A 243 10.93 116.41 11.29
N GLN A 244 11.08 116.57 12.61
CA GLN A 244 11.38 115.45 13.51
C GLN A 244 10.17 114.50 13.64
N ALA A 245 8.96 115.04 13.77
CA ALA A 245 7.74 114.24 13.82
C ALA A 245 7.52 113.44 12.52
N ASP A 246 7.71 114.05 11.36
CA ASP A 246 7.60 113.39 10.05
C ASP A 246 8.62 112.25 9.93
N LYS A 247 9.87 112.46 10.36
CA LYS A 247 10.89 111.38 10.42
C LYS A 247 10.46 110.24 11.34
N ILE A 248 9.85 110.52 12.49
CA ILE A 248 9.35 109.49 13.41
C ILE A 248 8.19 108.73 12.76
N ILE A 249 7.27 109.42 12.09
CA ILE A 249 6.15 108.81 11.38
C ILE A 249 6.67 107.88 10.27
N ASP A 250 7.65 108.32 9.49
CA ASP A 250 8.22 107.50 8.42
C ASP A 250 9.00 106.30 8.98
N ASN A 251 9.79 106.48 10.04
CA ASN A 251 10.44 105.38 10.74
C ASN A 251 9.41 104.37 11.29
N TYR A 252 8.29 104.85 11.83
CA TYR A 252 7.22 104.00 12.33
C TYR A 252 6.52 103.24 11.20
N ARG A 253 6.29 103.87 10.05
CA ARG A 253 5.76 103.23 8.83
C ARG A 253 6.70 102.13 8.34
N ILE A 254 8.00 102.42 8.24
CA ILE A 254 9.04 101.45 7.85
C ILE A 254 9.08 100.28 8.84
N LEU A 255 9.09 100.57 10.14
CA LEU A 255 9.07 99.54 11.18
C LEU A 255 7.85 98.62 11.07
N ASN A 256 6.67 99.20 10.84
CA ASN A 256 5.44 98.43 10.67
C ASN A 256 5.45 97.59 9.39
N PHE A 257 6.00 98.13 8.29
CA PHE A 257 6.21 97.38 7.06
C PHE A 257 7.14 96.19 7.28
N LEU A 258 8.33 96.42 7.86
CA LEU A 258 9.30 95.37 8.17
C LEU A 258 8.74 94.32 9.12
N LYS A 259 7.92 94.71 10.11
CA LYS A 259 7.22 93.77 11.00
C LYS A 259 6.24 92.88 10.22
N LYS A 260 5.46 93.46 9.30
CA LYS A 260 4.54 92.70 8.43
C LYS A 260 5.31 91.75 7.53
N GLU A 261 6.38 92.23 6.90
CA GLU A 261 7.24 91.44 6.01
C GLU A 261 7.89 90.27 6.76
N LYS A 262 8.48 90.52 7.94
CA LYS A 262 9.05 89.47 8.81
C LYS A 262 8.00 88.41 9.17
N LYS A 263 6.78 88.83 9.52
CA LYS A 263 5.68 87.91 9.81
C LYS A 263 5.29 87.10 8.58
N GLY A 264 5.19 87.73 7.41
CA GLY A 264 4.91 87.08 6.14
C GLY A 264 5.97 86.03 5.78
N LEU A 265 7.25 86.39 5.88
CA LEU A 265 8.37 85.48 5.66
C LEU A 265 8.35 84.29 6.63
N ALA A 266 8.07 84.52 7.91
CA ALA A 266 7.96 83.45 8.90
C ALA A 266 6.82 82.47 8.57
N ILE A 267 5.66 82.98 8.14
CA ILE A 267 4.51 82.16 7.71
C ILE A 267 4.88 81.35 6.46
N ASN A 268 5.52 81.98 5.47
CA ASN A 268 5.93 81.30 4.25
C ASN A 268 6.97 80.19 4.53
N LEU A 269 7.97 80.47 5.37
CA LEU A 269 8.97 79.48 5.80
C LEU A 269 8.31 78.33 6.55
N SER A 270 7.43 78.62 7.52
CA SER A 270 6.72 77.58 8.26
C SER A 270 5.85 76.73 7.33
N SER A 271 5.14 77.34 6.38
CA SER A 271 4.34 76.62 5.39
C SER A 271 5.21 75.71 4.50
N ARG A 272 6.40 76.19 4.11
CA ARG A 272 7.35 75.41 3.32
C ARG A 272 7.96 74.26 4.11
N ILE A 273 8.30 74.47 5.38
CA ILE A 273 8.78 73.41 6.28
C ILE A 273 7.70 72.34 6.44
N ASN A 274 6.47 72.74 6.74
CA ASN A 274 5.34 71.80 6.87
C ASN A 274 5.11 70.99 5.59
N TYR A 275 5.24 71.62 4.42
CA TYR A 275 5.17 70.94 3.13
C TYR A 275 6.29 69.90 2.98
N ILE A 276 7.53 70.28 3.27
CA ILE A 276 8.69 69.38 3.20
C ILE A 276 8.56 68.21 4.19
N GLU A 277 8.07 68.44 5.40
CA GLU A 277 7.84 67.37 6.39
C GLU A 277 6.79 66.37 5.93
N ARG A 278 5.68 66.85 5.33
CA ARG A 278 4.65 65.98 4.75
C ARG A 278 5.18 65.16 3.59
N GLU A 279 5.85 65.80 2.63
CA GLU A 279 6.48 65.14 1.49
C GLU A 279 7.53 64.12 1.95
N LYS A 280 8.38 64.48 2.91
CA LYS A 280 9.38 63.57 3.49
C LYS A 280 8.73 62.34 4.12
N SER A 281 7.65 62.53 4.88
CA SER A 281 6.90 61.42 5.47
C SER A 281 6.34 60.51 4.37
N GLN A 282 5.70 61.08 3.35
CA GLN A 282 5.13 60.32 2.24
C GLN A 282 6.20 59.57 1.43
N LEU A 283 7.33 60.22 1.13
CA LEU A 283 8.49 59.60 0.50
C LEU A 283 9.08 58.47 1.35
N SER A 284 9.17 58.65 2.68
CA SER A 284 9.67 57.60 3.57
C SER A 284 8.74 56.38 3.61
N THR A 285 7.42 56.60 3.61
CA THR A 285 6.44 55.53 3.52
C THR A 285 6.52 54.82 2.18
N ASN A 286 6.56 55.57 1.07
CA ASN A 286 6.70 55.00 -0.28
C ASN A 286 8.00 54.19 -0.42
N HIS A 287 9.11 54.73 0.09
CA HIS A 287 10.38 54.02 0.11
C HIS A 287 10.29 52.74 0.93
N SER A 288 9.67 52.76 2.11
CA SER A 288 9.48 51.55 2.94
C SER A 288 8.62 50.51 2.22
N ILE A 289 7.56 50.92 1.52
CA ILE A 289 6.70 50.01 0.75
C ILE A 289 7.48 49.38 -0.41
N GLU A 290 8.19 50.19 -1.20
CA GLU A 290 9.01 49.69 -2.32
C GLU A 290 10.15 48.79 -1.83
N ASN A 291 10.79 49.12 -0.71
CA ASN A 291 11.84 48.29 -0.14
C ASN A 291 11.29 46.96 0.38
N SER A 292 10.09 46.94 0.97
CA SER A 292 9.41 45.70 1.35
C SER A 292 9.08 44.83 0.14
N LYS A 293 8.60 45.42 -0.97
CA LYS A 293 8.36 44.69 -2.22
C LYS A 293 9.65 44.14 -2.80
N LEU A 294 10.73 44.92 -2.76
CA LEU A 294 12.05 44.49 -3.23
C LEU A 294 12.54 43.29 -2.43
N GLU A 295 12.40 43.32 -1.10
CA GLU A 295 12.78 42.21 -0.22
C GLU A 295 11.94 40.95 -0.51
N GLU A 296 10.62 41.09 -0.70
CA GLU A 296 9.76 39.96 -1.10
C GLU A 296 10.18 39.37 -2.45
N LEU A 297 10.48 40.21 -3.44
CA LEU A 297 10.96 39.77 -4.75
C LEU A 297 12.32 39.08 -4.63
N PHE A 298 13.20 39.59 -3.78
CA PHE A 298 14.50 38.97 -3.52
C PHE A 298 14.34 37.59 -2.88
N GLN A 299 13.47 37.45 -1.88
CA GLN A 299 13.18 36.14 -1.29
C GLN A 299 12.54 35.17 -2.28
N LYS A 300 11.61 35.64 -3.13
CA LYS A 300 11.05 34.82 -4.21
C LYS A 300 12.12 34.35 -5.19
N LYS A 301 13.04 35.23 -5.57
CA LYS A 301 14.18 34.91 -6.44
C LYS A 301 15.11 33.87 -5.79
N GLU A 302 15.48 34.05 -4.53
CA GLU A 302 16.35 33.10 -3.81
C GLU A 302 15.66 31.74 -3.60
N ASN A 303 14.36 31.72 -3.28
CA ASN A 303 13.59 30.47 -3.23
C ASN A 303 13.55 29.76 -4.57
N LEU A 304 13.27 30.48 -5.67
CA LEU A 304 13.28 29.91 -7.02
C LEU A 304 14.65 29.37 -7.39
N LYS A 305 15.73 30.10 -7.07
CA LYS A 305 17.11 29.67 -7.27
C LYS A 305 17.39 28.38 -6.49
N GLY A 306 17.00 28.31 -5.21
CA GLY A 306 17.13 27.12 -4.39
C GLY A 306 16.34 25.92 -4.91
N ILE A 307 15.12 26.13 -5.40
CA ILE A 307 14.30 25.07 -6.04
C ILE A 307 14.98 24.57 -7.32
N HIS A 308 15.48 25.49 -8.15
CA HIS A 308 16.20 25.15 -9.38
C HIS A 308 17.45 24.33 -9.07
N LEU A 309 18.27 24.77 -8.11
CA LEU A 309 19.49 24.07 -7.70
C LEU A 309 19.19 22.66 -7.18
N LYS A 310 18.13 22.48 -6.39
CA LYS A 310 17.68 21.15 -5.93
C LYS A 310 17.22 20.26 -7.09
N ARG A 311 16.52 20.81 -8.08
CA ARG A 311 16.10 20.07 -9.27
C ARG A 311 17.30 19.65 -10.12
N GLU A 312 18.23 20.57 -10.32
CA GLU A 312 19.48 20.35 -11.04
C GLU A 312 20.30 19.26 -10.36
N GLN A 313 20.52 19.34 -9.04
CA GLN A 313 21.21 18.30 -8.28
C GLN A 313 20.51 16.94 -8.41
N LYS A 314 19.18 16.88 -8.33
CA LYS A 314 18.42 15.62 -8.54
C LYS A 314 18.61 15.06 -9.95
N LEU A 315 18.68 15.91 -10.97
CA LEU A 315 18.94 15.48 -12.34
C LEU A 315 20.37 14.97 -12.49
N ILE A 316 21.35 15.69 -11.95
CA ILE A 316 22.76 15.25 -11.92
C ILE A 316 22.88 13.90 -11.23
N SER A 317 22.30 13.71 -10.04
CA SER A 317 22.33 12.41 -9.35
C SER A 317 21.66 11.29 -10.14
N LYS A 318 20.59 11.58 -10.89
CA LYS A 318 19.97 10.59 -11.78
C LYS A 318 20.88 10.25 -12.96
N ILE A 319 21.51 11.26 -13.56
CA ILE A 319 22.48 11.08 -14.64
C ILE A 319 23.65 10.24 -14.14
N ASP A 320 24.21 10.55 -12.98
CA ASP A 320 25.30 9.77 -12.36
C ASP A 320 24.90 8.33 -12.08
N TYR A 321 23.68 8.10 -11.59
CA TYR A 321 23.15 6.76 -11.38
C TYR A 321 23.03 5.98 -12.70
N ILE A 322 22.47 6.60 -13.75
CA ILE A 322 22.33 5.99 -15.07
C ILE A 322 23.71 5.72 -15.67
N ASN A 323 24.65 6.65 -15.57
CA ASN A 323 26.03 6.48 -16.03
C ASN A 323 26.69 5.31 -15.32
N LYS A 324 26.57 5.22 -14.00
CA LYS A 324 27.08 4.07 -13.24
C LYS A 324 26.47 2.75 -13.73
N LYS A 325 25.16 2.73 -14.00
CA LYS A 325 24.48 1.54 -14.55
C LYS A 325 24.93 1.19 -15.97
N LEU A 326 25.20 2.20 -16.80
CA LEU A 326 25.79 2.03 -18.13
C LEU A 326 27.19 1.43 -18.01
N THR A 327 28.06 1.97 -17.15
CA THR A 327 29.40 1.42 -16.92
C THR A 327 29.35 -0.01 -16.35
N GLU A 328 28.43 -0.29 -15.43
CA GLU A 328 28.18 -1.66 -14.95
C GLU A 328 27.74 -2.59 -16.08
N ALA A 329 26.89 -2.12 -16.99
CA ALA A 329 26.43 -2.88 -18.15
C ALA A 329 27.55 -3.10 -19.18
N GLU A 330 28.36 -2.09 -19.47
CA GLU A 330 29.55 -2.19 -20.33
C GLU A 330 30.59 -3.16 -19.75
N ASN A 331 30.87 -3.07 -18.45
CA ASN A 331 31.76 -4.00 -17.76
C ASN A 331 31.22 -5.44 -17.81
N LYS A 332 29.91 -5.64 -17.61
CA LYS A 332 29.30 -6.97 -17.77
C LYS A 332 29.33 -7.45 -19.22
N GLN A 333 29.12 -6.57 -20.19
CA GLN A 333 29.19 -6.92 -21.60
C GLN A 333 30.60 -7.37 -21.99
N THR A 334 31.62 -6.61 -21.58
CA THR A 334 33.03 -6.97 -21.79
C THR A 334 33.41 -8.24 -21.03
N GLU A 335 32.92 -8.44 -19.80
CA GLU A 335 33.08 -9.70 -19.06
C GLU A 335 32.46 -10.87 -19.85
N PHE A 336 31.23 -10.74 -20.33
CA PHE A 336 30.53 -11.76 -21.11
C PHE A 336 31.19 -12.02 -22.48
N GLU A 337 31.76 -11.00 -23.11
CA GLU A 337 32.56 -11.14 -24.33
C GLU A 337 33.88 -11.85 -24.06
N SER A 338 34.59 -11.52 -22.97
CA SER A 338 35.83 -12.20 -22.57
C SER A 338 35.62 -13.68 -22.23
N GLN A 339 34.48 -13.99 -21.61
CA GLN A 339 34.05 -15.35 -21.31
C GLN A 339 33.47 -16.08 -22.53
N ASN A 340 33.45 -15.45 -23.72
CA ASN A 340 32.89 -16.00 -24.95
C ASN A 340 31.47 -16.55 -24.76
N ILE A 341 30.62 -15.86 -23.99
CA ILE A 341 29.29 -16.35 -23.62
C ILE A 341 28.41 -16.56 -24.85
N LYS A 342 28.61 -15.82 -25.96
CA LYS A 342 27.92 -16.11 -27.23
C LYS A 342 28.14 -17.56 -27.69
N LEU A 343 29.39 -18.04 -27.66
CA LEU A 343 29.72 -19.43 -27.98
C LEU A 343 29.18 -20.40 -26.93
N LEU A 344 29.14 -20.00 -25.66
CA LEU A 344 28.58 -20.81 -24.59
C LEU A 344 27.06 -20.97 -24.74
N ILE A 345 26.34 -19.90 -25.08
CA ILE A 345 24.89 -19.90 -25.37
C ILE A 345 24.61 -20.80 -26.57
N GLU A 346 25.39 -20.70 -27.65
CA GLU A 346 25.26 -21.62 -28.79
C GLU A 346 25.51 -23.08 -28.40
N LYS A 347 26.49 -23.34 -27.54
CA LYS A 347 26.76 -24.69 -27.00
C LYS A 347 25.62 -25.19 -26.11
N VAL A 348 25.04 -24.34 -25.26
CA VAL A 348 23.90 -24.67 -24.39
C VAL A 348 22.64 -24.90 -25.21
N ALA A 349 22.37 -24.07 -26.23
CA ALA A 349 21.27 -24.30 -27.16
C ALA A 349 21.41 -25.64 -27.90
N LYS A 350 22.64 -26.04 -28.24
CA LYS A 350 22.93 -27.35 -28.85
C LYS A 350 22.90 -28.50 -27.83
N LYS A 351 23.08 -28.23 -26.53
CA LYS A 351 23.17 -29.23 -25.45
C LYS A 351 21.94 -30.13 -25.38
N GLU A 352 20.73 -29.58 -25.43
CA GLU A 352 19.51 -30.37 -25.35
C GLU A 352 19.36 -31.31 -26.56
N SER A 353 19.66 -30.83 -27.78
CA SER A 353 19.68 -31.70 -28.96
C SER A 353 20.79 -32.77 -28.88
N LEU A 354 21.95 -32.44 -28.30
CA LEU A 354 23.06 -33.37 -28.13
C LEU A 354 22.78 -34.41 -27.03
N ILE A 355 22.12 -34.03 -25.94
CA ILE A 355 21.65 -34.94 -24.90
C ILE A 355 20.61 -35.88 -25.48
N ASN A 356 19.66 -35.39 -26.27
CA ASN A 356 18.67 -36.24 -26.93
C ASN A 356 19.32 -37.19 -27.95
N LYS A 357 20.34 -36.73 -28.69
CA LYS A 357 21.14 -37.61 -29.56
C LYS A 357 21.95 -38.63 -28.76
N GLN A 358 22.51 -38.25 -27.62
CA GLN A 358 23.26 -39.13 -26.74
C GLN A 358 22.35 -40.17 -26.10
N SER A 359 21.16 -39.79 -25.61
CA SER A 359 20.18 -40.71 -25.06
C SER A 359 19.70 -41.67 -26.14
N ALA A 360 19.35 -41.18 -27.34
CA ALA A 360 18.98 -42.02 -28.47
C ALA A 360 20.08 -43.01 -28.85
N LYS A 361 21.36 -42.60 -28.83
CA LYS A 361 22.50 -43.50 -29.07
C LYS A 361 22.76 -44.49 -27.93
N ILE A 362 22.51 -44.10 -26.68
CA ILE A 362 22.57 -45.00 -25.51
C ILE A 362 21.44 -46.03 -25.58
N ASP A 363 20.23 -45.61 -25.94
CA ASP A 363 19.08 -46.48 -26.13
C ASP A 363 19.31 -47.44 -27.28
N GLU A 364 19.86 -46.98 -28.41
CA GLU A 364 20.29 -47.82 -29.53
C GLU A 364 21.37 -48.83 -29.10
N LYS A 365 22.38 -48.39 -28.34
CA LYS A 365 23.41 -49.27 -27.77
C LYS A 365 22.79 -50.30 -26.83
N ASN A 366 21.87 -49.91 -25.95
CA ASN A 366 21.23 -50.79 -24.99
C ASN A 366 20.32 -51.80 -25.70
N LEU A 367 19.56 -51.39 -26.71
CA LEU A 367 18.77 -52.26 -27.56
C LEU A 367 19.66 -53.29 -28.27
N LEU A 368 20.74 -52.84 -28.91
CA LEU A 368 21.70 -53.72 -29.58
C LEU A 368 22.40 -54.66 -28.60
N THR A 369 22.75 -54.19 -27.39
CA THR A 369 23.36 -55.02 -26.35
C THR A 369 22.37 -56.02 -25.79
N SER A 370 21.09 -55.65 -25.65
CA SER A 370 20.00 -56.55 -25.23
C SER A 370 19.74 -57.60 -26.30
N GLN A 371 19.63 -57.20 -27.57
CA GLN A 371 19.50 -58.12 -28.70
C GLN A 371 20.72 -59.05 -28.78
N PHE A 372 21.93 -58.53 -28.60
CA PHE A 372 23.13 -59.34 -28.57
C PHE A 372 23.16 -60.29 -27.36
N ALA A 373 22.69 -59.85 -26.19
CA ALA A 373 22.58 -60.68 -25.00
C ALA A 373 21.53 -61.79 -25.16
N GLU A 374 20.37 -61.48 -25.75
CA GLU A 374 19.33 -62.45 -26.11
C GLU A 374 19.84 -63.46 -27.15
N ILE A 375 20.52 -62.99 -28.20
CA ILE A 375 21.15 -63.85 -29.20
C ILE A 375 22.23 -64.72 -28.53
N SER A 376 23.08 -64.14 -27.67
CA SER A 376 24.12 -64.87 -26.95
C SER A 376 23.53 -65.90 -25.98
N GLN A 377 22.44 -65.58 -25.28
CA GLN A 377 21.69 -66.53 -24.47
C GLN A 377 21.06 -67.63 -25.31
N LYS A 378 20.47 -67.31 -26.47
CA LYS A 378 19.91 -68.29 -27.39
C LYS A 378 20.98 -69.25 -27.91
N TYR A 379 22.16 -68.74 -28.29
CA TYR A 379 23.29 -69.58 -28.71
C TYR A 379 23.89 -70.36 -27.54
N LYS A 380 24.00 -69.79 -26.33
CA LYS A 380 24.40 -70.55 -25.13
C LYS A 380 23.40 -71.66 -24.82
N ALA A 381 22.10 -71.39 -24.91
CA ALA A 381 21.07 -72.39 -24.71
C ALA A 381 21.16 -73.48 -25.78
N LEU A 382 21.38 -73.13 -27.05
CA LEU A 382 21.62 -74.09 -28.13
C LEU A 382 22.86 -74.94 -27.87
N ILE A 383 23.99 -74.32 -27.48
CA ILE A 383 25.24 -75.03 -27.16
C ILE A 383 25.03 -75.98 -25.98
N THR A 384 24.34 -75.53 -24.92
CA THR A 384 24.01 -76.37 -23.77
C THR A 384 23.07 -77.51 -24.16
N GLN A 385 22.07 -77.25 -25.01
CA GLN A 385 21.17 -78.26 -25.54
C GLN A 385 21.93 -79.30 -26.37
N THR A 386 22.81 -78.89 -27.28
CA THR A 386 23.64 -79.79 -28.08
C THR A 386 24.61 -80.59 -27.21
N LYS A 387 25.23 -79.97 -26.19
CA LYS A 387 26.07 -80.69 -25.21
C LYS A 387 25.28 -81.68 -24.37
N ASN A 388 24.04 -81.35 -24.01
CA ASN A 388 23.17 -82.26 -23.29
C ASN A 388 22.74 -83.42 -24.19
N GLN A 389 22.42 -83.18 -25.47
CA GLN A 389 22.14 -84.23 -26.46
C GLN A 389 23.37 -85.12 -26.70
N GLU A 390 24.57 -84.55 -26.78
CA GLU A 390 25.82 -85.31 -26.89
C GLU A 390 26.07 -86.17 -25.65
N LYS A 391 25.81 -85.63 -24.44
CA LYS A 391 25.88 -86.38 -23.19
C LYS A 391 24.81 -87.47 -23.09
N GLU A 392 23.57 -87.20 -23.49
CA GLU A 392 22.49 -88.20 -23.54
C GLU A 392 22.86 -89.32 -24.51
N PHE A 393 23.33 -88.98 -25.71
CA PHE A 393 23.80 -89.95 -26.69
C PHE A 393 25.00 -90.77 -26.18
N ALA A 394 25.97 -90.12 -25.53
CA ALA A 394 27.11 -90.80 -24.91
C ALA A 394 26.67 -91.72 -23.77
N ASN A 395 25.68 -91.30 -22.96
CA ASN A 395 25.11 -92.12 -21.91
C ASN A 395 24.29 -93.29 -22.46
N GLU A 396 23.52 -93.11 -23.54
CA GLU A 396 22.82 -94.19 -24.24
C GLU A 396 23.81 -95.21 -24.81
N ARG A 397 24.89 -94.75 -25.47
CA ARG A 397 25.93 -95.65 -25.99
C ARG A 397 26.71 -96.35 -24.88
N ASN A 398 27.02 -95.66 -23.79
CA ASN A 398 27.63 -96.30 -22.62
C ASN A 398 26.68 -97.29 -21.94
N ALA A 399 25.37 -97.02 -21.91
CA ALA A 399 24.38 -97.96 -21.40
C ALA A 399 24.27 -99.21 -22.30
N GLU A 400 24.35 -99.06 -23.62
CA GLU A 400 24.45 -100.19 -24.56
C GLU A 400 25.75 -100.98 -24.37
N ILE A 401 26.90 -100.30 -24.21
CA ILE A 401 28.19 -100.95 -23.93
C ILE A 401 28.11 -101.74 -22.62
N ASN A 402 27.61 -101.14 -21.54
CA ASN A 402 27.44 -101.82 -20.26
C ASN A 402 26.48 -103.02 -20.37
N ARG A 403 25.42 -102.90 -21.19
CA ARG A 403 24.50 -104.01 -21.45
C ARG A 403 25.19 -105.16 -22.20
N TYR A 404 26.00 -104.86 -23.22
CA TYR A 404 26.79 -105.88 -23.91
C TYR A 404 27.88 -106.49 -23.03
N GLU A 405 28.53 -105.70 -22.17
CA GLU A 405 29.49 -106.22 -21.18
C GLU A 405 28.82 -107.12 -20.13
N SER A 406 27.60 -106.76 -19.67
CA SER A 406 26.80 -107.61 -18.79
C SER A 406 26.38 -108.90 -19.49
N GLU A 407 25.82 -108.83 -20.71
CA GLU A 407 25.44 -110.02 -21.49
C GLU A 407 26.65 -110.91 -21.78
N PHE A 408 27.83 -110.33 -22.05
CA PHE A 408 29.07 -111.08 -22.20
C PHE A 408 29.53 -111.74 -20.89
N GLY A 409 29.42 -111.02 -19.77
CA GLY A 409 29.72 -111.55 -18.43
C GLY A 409 28.81 -112.70 -18.04
N ASP A 410 27.51 -112.58 -18.31
CA ASP A 410 26.50 -113.61 -18.04
C ASP A 410 26.75 -114.85 -18.90
N ARG A 411 27.02 -114.70 -20.20
CA ARG A 411 27.37 -115.82 -21.10
C ARG A 411 28.67 -116.51 -20.70
N LYS A 412 29.67 -115.75 -20.25
CA LYS A 412 30.93 -116.31 -19.77
C LYS A 412 30.72 -117.14 -18.50
N SER A 413 29.88 -116.67 -17.58
CA SER A 413 29.51 -117.40 -16.36
C SER A 413 28.68 -118.65 -16.65
N GLU A 414 27.69 -118.59 -17.55
CA GLU A 414 26.91 -119.77 -17.96
C GLU A 414 27.79 -120.86 -18.58
N ILE A 415 28.72 -120.47 -19.47
CA ILE A 415 29.68 -121.40 -20.07
C ILE A 415 30.59 -122.00 -18.99
N PHE A 416 31.08 -121.19 -18.06
CA PHE A 416 31.94 -121.66 -16.98
C PHE A 416 31.23 -122.63 -16.02
N GLU A 417 29.96 -122.38 -15.69
CA GLU A 417 29.13 -123.29 -14.89
C GLU A 417 28.84 -124.61 -15.62
N SER A 418 28.54 -124.55 -16.93
CA SER A 418 28.31 -125.74 -17.76
C SER A 418 29.54 -126.66 -17.83
N TYR A 419 30.73 -126.08 -18.05
CA TYR A 419 31.98 -126.84 -18.06
C TYR A 419 32.32 -127.40 -16.67
N ASN A 420 32.09 -126.66 -15.59
CA ASN A 420 32.30 -127.18 -14.23
C ASN A 420 31.35 -128.33 -13.88
N LYS A 421 30.08 -128.27 -14.32
CA LYS A 421 29.13 -129.38 -14.18
C LYS A 421 29.62 -130.63 -14.91
N SER A 422 30.05 -130.47 -16.16
CA SER A 422 30.59 -131.56 -16.98
C SER A 422 31.85 -132.18 -16.36
N ILE A 423 32.75 -131.36 -15.79
CA ILE A 423 33.95 -131.82 -15.08
C ILE A 423 33.59 -132.59 -13.80
N GLN A 424 32.56 -132.16 -13.05
CA GLN A 424 32.10 -132.87 -11.87
C GLN A 424 31.42 -134.20 -12.21
N GLU A 425 30.63 -134.26 -13.28
CA GLU A 425 30.00 -135.50 -13.75
C GLU A 425 31.04 -136.53 -14.21
N ILE A 426 32.08 -136.10 -14.94
CA ILE A 426 33.21 -136.98 -15.34
C ILE A 426 33.98 -137.49 -14.12
N ARG A 427 34.21 -136.66 -13.10
CA ARG A 427 34.88 -137.09 -11.85
C ARG A 427 34.05 -138.11 -11.08
N LYS A 428 32.72 -137.94 -11.03
CA LYS A 428 31.81 -138.86 -10.35
C LYS A 428 31.72 -140.21 -11.05
N ALA A 429 31.65 -140.20 -12.39
CA ALA A 429 31.64 -141.41 -13.20
C ALA A 429 32.97 -142.21 -13.09
N ASN A 430 34.12 -141.52 -13.02
CA ASN A 430 35.41 -142.18 -12.83
C ASN A 430 35.57 -142.79 -11.43
N GLN A 431 35.08 -142.14 -10.37
CA GLN A 431 35.07 -142.72 -9.02
C GLN A 431 34.18 -143.97 -8.92
N GLU A 432 33.00 -143.95 -9.55
CA GLU A 432 32.10 -145.12 -9.58
C GLU A 432 32.68 -146.29 -10.40
N LEU A 433 33.51 -146.03 -11.42
CA LEU A 433 34.22 -147.07 -12.17
C LEU A 433 35.38 -147.67 -11.36
N GLU A 434 36.14 -146.86 -10.61
CA GLU A 434 37.20 -147.34 -9.73
C GLU A 434 36.65 -148.20 -8.58
N GLU A 435 35.50 -147.84 -7.98
CA GLU A 435 34.85 -148.66 -6.95
C GLU A 435 34.30 -149.97 -7.50
N LYS A 436 33.76 -150.00 -8.73
CA LYS A 436 33.31 -151.25 -9.37
C LYS A 436 34.49 -152.18 -9.70
N ALA A 437 35.58 -151.63 -10.23
CA ALA A 437 36.78 -152.42 -10.57
C ALA A 437 37.44 -153.03 -9.32
N ASN A 438 37.53 -152.28 -8.22
CA ASN A 438 38.11 -152.80 -6.97
C ASN A 438 37.23 -153.88 -6.32
N ASN A 439 35.90 -153.72 -6.35
CA ASN A 439 34.98 -154.76 -5.85
C ASN A 439 35.01 -156.06 -6.70
N GLU A 440 35.22 -155.97 -8.01
CA GLU A 440 35.40 -157.15 -8.86
C GLU A 440 36.73 -157.86 -8.57
N ILE A 441 37.81 -157.11 -8.35
CA ILE A 441 39.13 -157.65 -7.98
C ILE A 441 39.07 -158.42 -6.66
N ASP A 442 38.45 -157.85 -5.62
CA ASP A 442 38.31 -158.54 -4.32
C ASP A 442 37.48 -159.83 -4.46
N SER A 443 36.44 -159.83 -5.31
CA SER A 443 35.64 -161.04 -5.58
C SER A 443 36.44 -162.15 -6.30
N PHE A 444 37.44 -161.79 -7.11
CA PHE A 444 38.30 -162.77 -7.77
C PHE A 444 39.36 -163.33 -6.82
N ILE A 445 39.87 -162.52 -5.90
CA ILE A 445 40.83 -162.96 -4.86
C ILE A 445 40.16 -163.98 -3.92
N ASP A 446 38.90 -163.77 -3.54
CA ASP A 446 38.14 -164.73 -2.72
C ASP A 446 37.86 -166.05 -3.46
N LYS A 447 37.56 -166.00 -4.76
CA LYS A 447 37.42 -167.20 -5.62
C LYS A 447 38.74 -167.95 -5.79
N GLU A 448 39.86 -167.25 -5.91
CA GLU A 448 41.18 -167.90 -6.02
C GLU A 448 41.55 -168.63 -4.72
N ASN A 449 41.21 -168.07 -3.56
CA ASN A 449 41.44 -168.70 -2.27
C ASN A 449 40.49 -169.88 -2.00
N SER A 450 39.25 -169.87 -2.53
CA SER A 450 38.36 -171.04 -2.48
C SER A 450 38.89 -172.17 -3.37
N PHE A 451 39.32 -171.88 -4.59
CA PHE A 451 39.90 -172.89 -5.49
C PHE A 451 41.22 -173.49 -4.98
N LYS A 452 42.03 -172.72 -4.24
CA LYS A 452 43.23 -173.24 -3.57
C LYS A 452 42.89 -174.20 -2.42
N ARG A 453 41.78 -174.01 -1.71
CA ARG A 453 41.26 -174.96 -0.71
C ARG A 453 40.70 -176.24 -1.37
N ASP A 454 39.90 -176.11 -2.41
CA ASP A 454 39.30 -177.25 -3.13
C ASP A 454 40.37 -178.14 -3.81
N LYS A 455 41.46 -177.55 -4.31
CA LYS A 455 42.58 -178.27 -4.91
C LYS A 455 43.38 -179.11 -3.91
N ALA A 456 43.46 -178.69 -2.65
CA ALA A 456 44.16 -179.45 -1.61
C ALA A 456 43.31 -180.63 -1.10
N GLU A 457 41.99 -180.47 -1.03
CA GLU A 457 41.05 -181.54 -0.64
C GLU A 457 40.95 -182.65 -1.70
N LEU A 458 41.02 -182.30 -2.99
CA LEU A 458 41.04 -183.25 -4.12
C LEU A 458 42.30 -184.12 -4.21
N LYS A 459 43.39 -183.76 -3.53
CA LYS A 459 44.64 -184.54 -3.55
C LYS A 459 44.62 -185.77 -2.63
N HIS A 460 43.62 -185.91 -1.75
CA HIS A 460 43.55 -186.95 -0.71
C HIS A 460 42.26 -187.80 -0.71
N LYS A 461 41.59 -187.97 -1.86
CA LYS A 461 40.34 -188.77 -1.98
C LYS A 461 40.39 -189.79 -3.12
N THR A 462 40.26 -191.09 -2.79
CA THR A 462 40.35 -192.26 -3.69
C THR A 462 38.97 -192.92 -3.83
N PHE A 463 38.49 -193.15 -5.05
CA PHE A 463 37.19 -193.80 -5.33
C PHE A 463 37.25 -194.79 -6.52
N TYR A 464 36.52 -195.91 -6.39
CA TYR A 464 36.23 -196.95 -7.41
C TYR A 464 37.40 -197.81 -7.92
N ASP A 465 38.18 -198.27 -6.95
CA ASP A 465 39.22 -199.32 -6.97
C ASP A 465 38.71 -200.75 -7.35
N ALA A 466 37.42 -200.92 -7.62
CA ALA A 466 36.82 -202.23 -7.93
C ALA A 466 36.47 -202.44 -9.42
N GLU A 467 36.22 -201.37 -10.19
CA GLU A 467 35.78 -201.47 -11.60
C GLU A 467 36.92 -201.31 -12.61
N ILE A 468 38.00 -200.59 -12.25
CA ILE A 468 39.17 -200.41 -13.13
C ILE A 468 40.06 -201.67 -13.16
N LYS A 469 40.11 -202.44 -12.06
CA LYS A 469 40.74 -203.78 -12.02
C LYS A 469 40.09 -204.79 -12.98
N GLY A 470 38.81 -204.62 -13.33
CA GLY A 470 38.13 -205.51 -14.28
C GLY A 470 38.44 -205.23 -15.76
N CYS A 471 38.63 -203.96 -16.13
CA CYS A 471 38.85 -203.56 -17.53
C CYS A 471 40.32 -203.68 -18.00
N GLU A 472 41.32 -203.67 -17.12
CA GLU A 472 42.71 -203.89 -17.54
C GLU A 472 43.08 -205.37 -17.72
N ASP A 473 42.37 -206.28 -17.06
CA ASP A 473 42.51 -207.73 -17.27
C ASP A 473 41.98 -208.18 -18.65
N GLU A 474 41.01 -207.48 -19.26
CA GLU A 474 40.58 -207.75 -20.66
C GLU A 474 41.54 -207.15 -21.71
N LYS A 475 42.22 -206.05 -21.38
CA LYS A 475 43.11 -205.37 -22.32
C LYS A 475 44.46 -206.07 -22.48
N THR A 476 44.93 -206.73 -21.43
CA THR A 476 46.12 -207.60 -21.47
C THR A 476 45.90 -208.86 -22.33
N GLN A 477 44.65 -209.33 -22.51
CA GLN A 477 44.34 -210.44 -23.43
C GLN A 477 44.31 -210.04 -24.92
N LEU A 478 43.75 -208.87 -25.28
CA LEU A 478 43.58 -208.48 -26.69
C LEU A 478 44.89 -208.05 -27.40
N ASN A 479 45.83 -207.41 -26.70
CA ASN A 479 47.09 -207.00 -27.33
C ASN A 479 48.05 -208.16 -27.61
N SER A 480 47.90 -209.28 -26.91
CA SER A 480 48.64 -210.52 -27.21
C SER A 480 48.24 -211.14 -28.57
N LYS A 481 47.05 -210.83 -29.10
CA LYS A 481 46.58 -211.28 -30.42
C LYS A 481 47.00 -210.37 -31.57
N ILE A 482 47.17 -209.06 -31.32
CA ILE A 482 47.57 -208.09 -32.35
C ILE A 482 49.06 -208.23 -32.70
N GLN A 483 49.89 -208.63 -31.74
CA GLN A 483 51.29 -209.00 -32.00
C GLN A 483 51.45 -210.23 -32.92
N LYS A 484 50.40 -211.03 -33.19
CA LYS A 484 50.50 -212.24 -34.03
C LYS A 484 50.01 -212.04 -35.47
N SER A 485 49.20 -211.02 -35.78
CA SER A 485 48.65 -210.84 -37.14
C SER A 485 49.42 -209.84 -38.01
N ASN A 486 50.14 -208.87 -37.44
CA ASN A 486 50.89 -207.89 -38.25
C ASN A 486 52.26 -208.38 -38.75
N THR A 487 52.81 -209.40 -38.10
CA THR A 487 53.99 -210.15 -38.58
C THR A 487 53.69 -210.96 -39.85
N LEU A 488 52.40 -211.21 -40.17
CA LEU A 488 51.93 -211.96 -41.33
C LEU A 488 51.58 -211.10 -42.57
N ILE A 489 51.40 -209.77 -42.41
CA ILE A 489 50.86 -208.90 -43.49
C ILE A 489 51.92 -208.08 -44.27
N LEU A 490 53.12 -207.77 -43.75
CA LEU A 490 54.10 -206.93 -44.50
C LEU A 490 55.29 -207.68 -45.11
N ASN A 491 55.46 -208.96 -44.80
CA ASN A 491 56.21 -209.86 -45.68
C ASN A 491 55.57 -209.97 -47.09
N SER A 492 54.25 -209.79 -47.24
CA SER A 492 53.55 -209.76 -48.55
C SER A 492 53.68 -208.44 -49.32
N ASN A 493 54.15 -207.35 -48.69
CA ASN A 493 54.35 -206.07 -49.37
C ASN A 493 55.75 -205.90 -49.96
N ASN A 494 56.74 -206.65 -49.46
CA ASN A 494 58.06 -206.75 -50.08
C ASN A 494 58.02 -207.48 -51.45
N GLU A 495 56.98 -208.28 -51.75
CA GLU A 495 56.83 -208.97 -53.06
C GLU A 495 56.17 -208.09 -54.14
N LYS A 496 55.40 -207.06 -53.79
CA LYS A 496 54.66 -206.23 -54.77
C LYS A 496 55.50 -205.09 -55.37
N LYS A 497 56.55 -204.60 -54.68
CA LYS A 497 57.38 -203.47 -55.15
C LYS A 497 58.47 -203.87 -56.15
N PHE A 498 58.94 -205.11 -56.12
CA PHE A 498 59.97 -205.60 -57.05
C PHE A 498 59.45 -205.74 -58.50
N LEU A 499 58.14 -205.95 -58.69
CA LEU A 499 57.45 -206.07 -59.99
C LEU A 499 56.76 -204.76 -60.43
N GLY A 500 56.95 -203.70 -59.64
CA GLY A 500 56.26 -202.41 -59.71
C GLY A 500 56.98 -201.30 -60.46
N LYS A 501 57.99 -201.67 -61.24
CA LYS A 501 58.13 -201.08 -62.57
C LYS A 501 58.71 -199.65 -62.65
N LYS A 502 59.90 -199.46 -63.21
CA LYS A 502 60.37 -200.06 -64.48
C LYS A 502 59.43 -199.84 -65.68
N LEU A 503 58.27 -199.18 -65.48
CA LEU A 503 57.34 -198.71 -66.54
C LEU A 503 57.40 -197.18 -66.66
N GLU A 504 57.68 -196.44 -65.59
CA GLU A 504 57.76 -194.96 -65.69
C GLU A 504 59.08 -194.44 -66.27
N PHE A 505 60.09 -195.31 -66.40
CA PHE A 505 61.36 -194.96 -67.06
C PHE A 505 61.23 -194.92 -68.60
N GLU A 506 60.14 -195.45 -69.20
CA GLU A 506 59.94 -195.51 -70.66
C GLU A 506 58.95 -194.45 -71.22
N GLU A 507 58.21 -193.71 -70.39
CA GLU A 507 57.11 -192.85 -70.87
C GLU A 507 57.47 -191.35 -71.08
N LYS A 508 58.58 -190.84 -70.55
CA LYS A 508 58.98 -189.42 -70.75
C LYS A 508 60.23 -189.16 -71.58
N GLU A 509 60.88 -190.22 -72.06
CA GLU A 509 61.72 -190.18 -73.27
C GLU A 509 60.93 -189.78 -74.54
N ILE A 510 59.58 -189.84 -74.52
CA ILE A 510 58.72 -189.52 -75.69
C ILE A 510 58.43 -188.00 -75.80
N VAL A 511 58.61 -187.20 -74.75
CA VAL A 511 58.31 -185.74 -74.76
C VAL A 511 59.54 -184.87 -75.10
N ASP A 512 60.76 -185.39 -74.93
CA ASP A 512 61.98 -184.74 -75.43
C ASP A 512 62.03 -184.59 -76.97
N ASN A 513 61.12 -185.23 -77.74
CA ASN A 513 61.23 -185.35 -79.20
C ASN A 513 60.36 -184.37 -80.03
N ALA A 514 59.52 -183.54 -79.39
CA ALA A 514 58.55 -182.68 -80.09
C ALA A 514 58.97 -181.20 -80.26
N GLU A 515 59.68 -180.56 -79.31
CA GLU A 515 60.02 -179.12 -79.40
C GLU A 515 61.44 -178.81 -79.91
N SER A 516 62.27 -179.83 -80.06
CA SER A 516 63.49 -179.78 -80.89
C SER A 516 63.21 -179.64 -82.40
N LYS A 517 61.96 -179.59 -82.89
CA LYS A 517 61.62 -179.44 -84.33
C LYS A 517 60.96 -178.10 -84.72
N VAL A 518 60.74 -177.21 -83.76
CA VAL A 518 60.53 -175.75 -84.00
C VAL A 518 61.84 -174.97 -83.91
N GLU A 519 62.93 -175.66 -83.56
CA GLU A 519 64.24 -175.49 -84.19
C GLU A 519 64.11 -175.09 -85.68
N ASN A 520 65.17 -174.44 -86.17
CA ASN A 520 65.59 -174.40 -87.56
C ASN A 520 65.00 -173.37 -88.54
N GLU A 521 63.75 -172.90 -88.47
CA GLU A 521 63.25 -171.98 -89.53
C GLU A 521 63.27 -170.47 -89.21
N GLN A 522 63.76 -170.01 -88.04
CA GLN A 522 64.11 -168.58 -87.82
C GLN A 522 65.60 -168.28 -87.61
N ILE A 523 66.45 -169.31 -87.65
CA ILE A 523 67.90 -169.15 -87.81
C ILE A 523 68.28 -168.50 -89.17
N ASN A 524 67.38 -168.43 -90.17
CA ASN A 524 67.72 -167.99 -91.53
C ASN A 524 67.45 -166.52 -91.91
N GLN A 525 66.71 -165.70 -91.14
CA GLN A 525 66.34 -164.34 -91.61
C GLN A 525 67.21 -163.17 -91.09
N LYS A 526 67.99 -163.29 -89.99
CA LYS A 526 68.97 -162.23 -89.59
C LYS A 526 70.44 -162.66 -89.67
N LYS A 527 70.65 -163.90 -90.10
CA LYS A 527 71.93 -164.40 -90.61
C LYS A 527 72.20 -164.02 -92.07
N HIS A 528 71.32 -163.25 -92.78
CA HIS A 528 71.62 -162.60 -94.08
C HIS A 528 71.41 -161.05 -94.18
N SER A 529 71.11 -160.35 -93.08
CA SER A 529 71.30 -158.87 -92.97
C SER A 529 72.55 -158.46 -92.17
N THR A 530 73.25 -159.45 -91.62
CA THR A 530 74.68 -159.74 -91.87
C THR A 530 75.38 -158.91 -92.91
N GLU A 531 76.70 -158.97 -92.77
CA GLU A 531 77.67 -159.02 -93.86
C GLU A 531 77.77 -157.76 -94.73
N ILE A 532 76.77 -156.88 -94.78
CA ILE A 532 76.83 -155.60 -95.48
C ILE A 532 77.33 -154.47 -94.55
N ARG A 533 77.07 -154.50 -93.23
CA ARG A 533 77.71 -153.51 -92.32
C ARG A 533 79.07 -153.94 -91.77
N ASP A 534 79.42 -155.22 -91.82
CA ASP A 534 80.77 -155.66 -91.46
C ASP A 534 81.83 -155.33 -92.55
N ILE A 535 81.42 -154.86 -93.75
CA ILE A 535 82.32 -154.49 -94.86
C ILE A 535 82.54 -152.96 -95.00
N GLU A 536 81.63 -152.08 -94.55
CA GLU A 536 81.81 -150.61 -94.70
C GLU A 536 82.64 -149.90 -93.61
N GLN A 537 83.07 -150.55 -92.51
CA GLN A 537 84.07 -149.94 -91.60
C GLN A 537 85.31 -150.78 -91.30
N LYS A 538 85.43 -151.99 -91.85
CA LYS A 538 86.74 -152.65 -92.02
C LYS A 538 87.53 -152.14 -93.25
N LEU A 539 86.97 -151.24 -94.06
CA LEU A 539 87.52 -150.85 -95.37
C LEU A 539 87.66 -149.34 -95.65
N ASP A 540 87.77 -148.50 -94.62
CA ASP A 540 88.55 -147.24 -94.66
C ASP A 540 89.20 -147.00 -93.27
N LYS A 541 90.03 -147.91 -92.73
CA LYS A 541 91.21 -148.53 -93.35
C LYS A 541 92.31 -147.52 -93.67
N ALA A 542 92.74 -146.81 -92.65
CA ALA A 542 94.06 -146.20 -92.57
C ALA A 542 94.25 -145.89 -91.08
N SER A 543 95.21 -146.54 -90.43
CA SER A 543 96.33 -145.81 -89.84
C SER A 543 95.89 -144.78 -88.78
N LEU A 544 96.16 -144.95 -87.48
CA LEU A 544 97.50 -145.21 -86.95
C LEU A 544 98.59 -144.65 -87.90
N LEU A 545 98.52 -143.33 -88.14
CA LEU A 545 99.52 -142.35 -88.62
C LEU A 545 98.71 -141.08 -89.02
N PHE A 546 98.54 -140.03 -88.20
CA PHE A 546 99.51 -138.98 -87.80
C PHE A 546 99.12 -138.39 -86.42
N MET A 547 100.08 -138.11 -85.53
CA MET A 547 99.96 -137.24 -84.33
C MET A 547 98.98 -137.60 -83.18
N VAL A 548 99.59 -138.13 -82.11
CA VAL A 548 99.28 -138.02 -80.65
C VAL A 548 98.00 -138.69 -80.12
N GLY A 549 98.16 -139.83 -79.43
CA GLY A 549 97.08 -140.66 -78.88
C GLY A 549 97.47 -141.37 -77.58
#